data_AF-A0A848XRJ6-F1
#
_entry.id   AF-A0A848XRJ6-F1
#
_cell.length_a   1.000
_cell.length_b   1.000
_cell.length_c   1.000
_cell.angle_alpha   90.00
_cell.angle_beta   90.00
_cell.angle_gamma   90.00
#
_symmetry.space_group_name_H-M   'P 1'
#
loop_
_entity.id
_entity.type
_entity.pdbx_description
1 polymer ?
#
loop_
_entity_poly.entity_id
_entity_poly.type
_entity_poly.pdbx_seq_one_letter_code
_entity_poly.pdbx_strand_id
1 'polypeptide(L)'
;MSTAFPWLPVTAGVAAWLIAAAPAAAQVPPNEDWHQVETPHFVVTFPARLEGPVVDRAAASAERAWELLSARFVEGPAGRVQLLLTDHADVANGFATPIPFN
;
A
#
# COMPACT_ATOMS: atom_id res chain seq x y z
N MET A 1 -23.99 -36.45 41.50
CA MET A 1 -23.37 -35.13 41.26
C MET A 1 -22.50 -35.24 40.03
N SER A 2 -22.93 -34.65 38.92
CA SER A 2 -22.18 -34.60 37.65
C SER A 2 -21.81 -33.14 37.41
N THR A 3 -20.53 -32.80 37.53
CA THR A 3 -20.02 -31.46 37.24
C THR A 3 -19.69 -31.37 35.75
N ALA A 4 -20.62 -30.81 34.96
CA ALA A 4 -20.33 -30.42 33.58
C ALA A 4 -19.34 -29.24 33.61
N PHE A 5 -18.18 -29.44 33.00
CA PHE A 5 -17.04 -28.52 33.03
C PHE A 5 -17.32 -27.32 32.07
N PRO A 6 -17.35 -26.06 32.54
CA PRO A 6 -17.98 -24.95 31.80
C PRO A 6 -17.10 -24.23 30.76
N TRP A 7 -15.94 -24.76 30.35
CA TRP A 7 -15.01 -24.05 29.43
C TRP A 7 -15.24 -24.28 27.93
N LEU A 8 -16.19 -25.15 27.55
CA LEU A 8 -16.47 -25.48 26.14
C LEU A 8 -16.80 -24.28 25.21
N PRO A 9 -17.49 -23.20 25.63
CA PRO A 9 -17.76 -22.09 24.72
C PRO A 9 -16.55 -21.16 24.51
N VAL A 10 -15.62 -21.10 25.47
CA VAL A 10 -14.47 -20.19 25.41
C VAL A 10 -13.42 -20.68 24.41
N THR A 11 -13.19 -22.00 24.37
CA THR A 11 -12.23 -22.61 23.42
C THR A 11 -12.71 -22.51 21.98
N ALA A 12 -14.01 -22.66 21.74
CA ALA A 12 -14.60 -22.51 20.40
C ALA A 12 -14.48 -21.07 19.87
N GLY A 13 -14.69 -20.07 20.73
CA GLY A 13 -14.54 -18.65 20.36
C GLY A 13 -13.11 -18.26 19.99
N VAL A 14 -12.11 -18.75 20.74
CA VAL A 14 -10.69 -18.50 20.45
C VAL A 14 -10.26 -19.19 19.16
N ALA A 15 -10.70 -20.42 18.93
CA ALA A 15 -10.41 -21.15 17.68
C ALA A 15 -11.01 -20.44 16.46
N ALA A 16 -12.25 -19.94 16.55
CA ALA A 16 -12.88 -19.17 15.49
C ALA A 16 -12.14 -17.85 15.19
N TRP A 17 -11.61 -17.17 16.22
CA TRP A 17 -10.80 -15.96 16.07
C TRP A 17 -9.46 -16.21 15.35
N LEU A 18 -8.80 -17.34 15.66
CA LEU A 18 -7.56 -17.74 15.01
C LEU A 18 -7.76 -18.11 13.53
N ILE A 19 -8.94 -18.64 13.18
CA ILE A 19 -9.29 -18.99 11.79
C ILE A 19 -9.68 -17.73 10.98
N ALA A 20 -10.23 -16.70 11.64
CA ALA A 20 -10.61 -15.44 11.00
C ALA A 20 -9.43 -14.48 10.73
N ALA A 21 -8.23 -14.80 11.22
CA ALA A 21 -7.00 -14.07 10.89
C ALA A 21 -6.55 -14.42 9.47
N ALA A 22 -7.26 -13.92 8.45
CA ALA A 22 -6.78 -13.95 7.08
C ALA A 22 -5.44 -13.21 6.99
N PRO A 23 -4.46 -13.72 6.23
CA PRO A 23 -3.19 -13.01 6.06
C PRO A 23 -3.47 -11.63 5.47
N ALA A 24 -2.85 -10.60 6.06
CA ALA A 24 -2.88 -9.25 5.53
C ALA A 24 -2.10 -9.19 4.20
N ALA A 25 -2.74 -9.62 3.11
CA ALA A 25 -2.15 -9.69 1.77
C ALA A 25 -2.05 -8.33 1.06
N ALA A 26 -2.35 -7.24 1.76
CA ALA A 26 -2.39 -5.88 1.23
C ALA A 26 -1.13 -5.06 1.57
N GLN A 27 -0.05 -5.70 2.05
CA GLN A 27 1.19 -5.00 2.39
C GLN A 27 2.25 -5.28 1.34
N VAL A 28 2.82 -4.21 0.80
CA VAL A 28 4.07 -4.25 0.04
C VAL A 28 5.13 -4.94 0.92
N PRO A 29 5.72 -6.08 0.49
CA PRO A 29 6.71 -6.80 1.27
C PRO A 29 7.88 -5.87 1.60
N PRO A 30 8.25 -5.70 2.88
CA PRO A 30 9.32 -4.78 3.24
C PRO A 30 10.71 -5.29 2.78
N ASN A 31 10.82 -6.57 2.42
CA ASN A 31 12.05 -7.28 2.10
C ASN A 31 12.29 -7.51 0.60
N GLU A 32 11.75 -6.66 -0.27
CA GLU A 32 12.12 -6.66 -1.69
C GLU A 32 13.46 -5.96 -1.93
N ASP A 33 14.12 -6.29 -3.04
CA ASP A 33 15.31 -5.58 -3.49
C ASP A 33 14.89 -4.24 -4.11
N TRP A 34 14.93 -3.17 -3.32
CA TRP A 34 14.44 -1.84 -3.71
C TRP A 34 15.49 -1.01 -4.44
N HIS A 35 15.14 -0.53 -5.63
CA HIS A 35 15.95 0.34 -6.47
C HIS A 35 15.27 1.71 -6.66
N GLN A 36 16.05 2.70 -7.10
CA GLN A 36 15.56 4.04 -7.37
C GLN A 36 16.09 4.59 -8.69
N VAL A 37 15.27 5.38 -9.36
CA VAL A 37 15.69 6.26 -10.46
C VAL A 37 15.23 7.69 -10.17
N GLU A 38 16.13 8.65 -10.36
CA GLU A 38 15.82 10.07 -10.20
C GLU A 38 15.49 10.71 -11.55
N THR A 39 14.51 11.59 -11.54
CA THR A 39 14.15 12.50 -12.63
C THR A 39 14.25 13.94 -12.13
N PRO A 40 14.00 14.97 -12.97
CA PRO A 40 13.98 16.35 -12.51
C PRO A 40 13.04 16.58 -11.31
N HIS A 41 11.83 16.02 -11.34
CA HIS A 41 10.80 16.29 -10.33
C HIS A 41 10.43 15.09 -9.46
N PHE A 42 10.93 13.87 -9.75
CA PHE A 42 10.55 12.66 -9.02
C PHE A 42 11.76 11.81 -8.60
N VAL A 43 11.57 11.05 -7.52
CA VAL A 43 12.37 9.85 -7.20
C VAL A 43 11.45 8.65 -7.29
N VAL A 44 11.66 7.81 -8.30
CA VAL A 44 10.84 6.62 -8.53
C VAL A 44 11.49 5.45 -7.80
N THR A 45 10.84 4.95 -6.75
CA THR A 45 11.24 3.76 -6.00
C THR A 45 10.44 2.56 -6.50
N PHE A 46 11.13 1.47 -6.80
CA PHE A 46 10.54 0.26 -7.37
C PHE A 46 11.36 -0.96 -6.99
N PRO A 47 10.79 -2.17 -7.01
CA PRO A 47 11.57 -3.36 -6.80
C PRO A 47 12.33 -3.78 -8.06
N ALA A 48 13.54 -4.31 -7.89
CA ALA A 48 14.46 -4.65 -8.98
C ALA A 48 13.84 -5.52 -10.08
N ARG A 49 12.85 -6.38 -9.74
CA ARG A 49 12.11 -7.19 -10.74
C ARG A 49 11.35 -6.37 -11.78
N LEU A 50 11.06 -5.10 -11.50
CA LEU A 50 10.36 -4.17 -12.40
C LEU A 50 11.33 -3.30 -13.23
N GLU A 51 12.64 -3.53 -13.16
CA GLU A 51 13.60 -2.80 -13.99
C GLU A 51 13.27 -2.84 -15.49
N GLY A 52 13.65 -1.77 -16.20
CA GLY A 52 13.51 -1.67 -17.65
C GLY A 52 12.30 -0.84 -18.09
N PRO A 53 11.65 -1.18 -19.23
CA PRO A 53 10.74 -0.27 -19.93
C PRO A 53 9.54 0.23 -19.11
N VAL A 54 9.09 -0.53 -18.11
CA VAL A 54 7.96 -0.13 -17.27
C VAL A 54 8.32 1.03 -16.33
N VAL A 55 9.53 1.02 -15.76
CA VAL A 55 10.06 2.11 -14.92
C VAL A 55 10.28 3.35 -15.78
N ASP A 56 10.88 3.21 -16.96
CA ASP A 56 11.10 4.34 -17.89
C ASP A 56 9.79 5.01 -18.28
N ARG A 57 8.77 4.21 -18.59
CA ARG A 57 7.44 4.71 -18.94
C ARG A 57 6.76 5.41 -17.76
N ALA A 58 6.88 4.86 -16.56
CA ALA A 58 6.32 5.46 -15.36
C ALA A 58 6.97 6.82 -15.07
N ALA A 59 8.31 6.89 -15.10
CA ALA A 59 9.08 8.11 -14.93
C ALA A 59 8.69 9.19 -15.95
N ALA A 60 8.67 8.83 -17.25
CA ALA A 60 8.27 9.77 -18.31
C ALA A 60 6.80 10.23 -18.19
N SER A 61 5.92 9.37 -17.69
CA SER A 61 4.51 9.73 -17.48
C SER A 61 4.34 10.66 -16.28
N ALA A 62 5.11 10.47 -15.22
CA ALA A 62 5.12 11.34 -14.05
C ALA A 62 5.60 12.75 -14.41
N GLU A 63 6.68 12.87 -15.18
CA GLU A 63 7.18 14.16 -15.67
C GLU A 63 6.17 14.88 -16.57
N ARG A 64 5.50 14.16 -17.47
CA ARG A 64 4.42 14.75 -18.28
C ARG A 64 3.27 15.24 -17.40
N ALA A 65 2.89 14.48 -16.36
CA ALA A 65 1.84 14.89 -15.44
C ALA A 65 2.26 16.15 -14.67
N TRP A 66 3.52 16.24 -14.24
CA TRP A 66 4.08 17.45 -13.62
C TRP A 66 3.93 18.67 -14.52
N GLU A 67 4.39 18.60 -15.77
CA GLU A 67 4.28 19.72 -16.73
C GLU A 67 2.83 20.22 -16.87
N LEU A 68 1.87 19.29 -17.01
CA LEU A 68 0.46 19.62 -17.16
C LEU A 68 -0.14 20.24 -15.89
N LEU A 69 0.24 19.73 -14.72
CA LEU A 69 -0.26 20.22 -13.43
C LEU A 69 0.35 21.59 -13.09
N SER A 70 1.65 21.76 -13.28
CA SER A 70 2.37 23.02 -13.04
C SER A 70 1.86 24.16 -13.93
N ALA A 71 1.32 23.86 -15.11
CA ALA A 71 0.69 24.86 -15.97
C ALA A 71 -0.66 25.38 -15.42
N ARG A 72 -1.33 24.63 -14.53
CA ARG A 72 -2.71 24.92 -14.09
C ARG A 72 -2.85 25.26 -12.61
N PHE A 73 -1.91 24.81 -11.78
CA PHE A 73 -1.93 24.98 -10.33
C PHE A 73 -0.80 25.89 -9.84
N VAL A 74 -0.85 26.25 -8.55
CA VAL A 74 0.24 26.97 -7.88
C VAL A 74 1.49 26.10 -7.77
N GLU A 75 2.60 26.72 -7.36
CA GLU A 75 3.91 26.09 -7.29
C GLU A 75 3.90 24.76 -6.52
N GLY A 76 4.62 23.78 -7.09
CA GLY A 76 4.68 22.42 -6.58
C GLY A 76 5.45 22.30 -5.26
N PRO A 77 5.46 21.09 -4.65
CA PRO A 77 6.23 20.83 -3.44
C PRO A 77 7.72 21.16 -3.64
N ALA A 78 8.38 21.60 -2.57
CA ALA A 78 9.82 21.83 -2.59
C ALA A 78 10.57 20.49 -2.69
N GLY A 79 11.44 20.36 -3.69
CA GLY A 79 12.22 19.16 -3.94
C GLY A 79 11.51 18.15 -4.86
N ARG A 80 12.00 16.91 -4.86
CA ARG A 80 11.46 15.82 -5.70
C ARG A 80 10.33 15.10 -4.99
N VAL A 81 9.31 14.71 -5.76
CA VAL A 81 8.18 13.90 -5.31
C VAL A 81 8.58 12.43 -5.28
N GLN A 82 8.30 11.74 -4.17
CA GLN A 82 8.50 10.28 -4.08
C GLN A 82 7.37 9.56 -4.84
N LEU A 83 7.74 8.73 -5.82
CA LEU A 83 6.82 7.87 -6.56
C LEU A 83 7.14 6.40 -6.29
N LEU A 84 6.23 5.67 -5.64
CA LEU A 84 6.36 4.23 -5.46
C LEU A 84 5.68 3.49 -6.63
N LEU A 85 6.45 2.70 -7.38
CA LEU A 85 5.94 1.83 -8.43
C LEU A 85 6.02 0.37 -7.98
N THR A 86 4.86 -0.28 -7.86
CA THR A 86 4.75 -1.68 -7.44
C THR A 86 3.63 -2.38 -8.21
N ASP A 87 3.71 -3.70 -8.29
CA ASP A 87 2.68 -4.61 -8.81
C ASP A 87 1.72 -5.11 -7.72
N HIS A 88 1.94 -4.69 -6.48
CA HIS A 88 1.07 -5.00 -5.35
C HIS A 88 -0.25 -4.22 -5.47
N ALA A 89 -1.36 -4.94 -5.36
CA ALA A 89 -2.68 -4.32 -5.33
C ALA A 89 -3.07 -4.02 -3.89
N ASP A 90 -3.23 -2.75 -3.57
CA ASP A 90 -3.90 -2.34 -2.35
C ASP A 90 -5.40 -2.64 -2.49
N VAL A 91 -5.88 -3.57 -1.66
CA VAL A 91 -7.32 -3.83 -1.54
C VAL A 91 -7.86 -2.86 -0.49
N ALA A 92 -8.90 -2.11 -0.84
CA ALA A 92 -9.59 -1.26 0.13
C ALA A 92 -10.05 -2.12 1.32
N ASN A 93 -9.61 -1.77 2.52
CA ASN A 93 -9.90 -2.54 3.73
C ASN A 93 -11.39 -2.53 4.13
N GLY A 94 -12.22 -1.71 3.46
CA GLY A 94 -13.66 -1.60 3.72
C GLY A 94 -14.01 -0.88 5.03
N PHE A 95 -13.01 -0.39 5.78
CA PHE A 95 -13.21 0.32 7.06
C PHE A 95 -13.33 1.84 6.90
N ALA A 96 -13.28 2.35 5.67
CA ALA A 96 -13.59 3.74 5.40
C ALA A 96 -15.09 3.99 5.66
N THR A 97 -15.40 4.74 6.73
CA THR A 97 -16.76 5.19 7.03
C THR A 97 -16.94 6.64 6.58
N PRO A 98 -18.03 7.00 5.88
CA PRO A 98 -18.36 8.39 5.60
C PRO A 98 -18.91 9.11 6.84
N ILE A 99 -19.12 8.40 7.96
CA ILE A 99 -19.66 8.97 9.20
C ILE A 99 -18.51 9.63 9.98
N PRO A 100 -18.52 10.96 10.17
CA PRO A 100 -17.54 11.63 11.01
C PRO A 100 -17.72 11.23 12.48
N PHE A 101 -16.61 11.04 13.19
CA PHE A 101 -16.58 10.84 14.64
C PHE A 101 -16.37 12.19 15.35
N ASN A 102 -17.00 12.37 16.51
CA ASN A 102 -16.86 13.54 17.39
C ASN A 102 -16.25 13.15 18.74
#